data_AF-A0A920KL29-F1
#
_entry.id   AF-A0A920KL29-F1
#
_cell.length_a   1.000
_cell.length_b   1.000
_cell.length_c   1.000
_cell.angle_alpha   90.00
_cell.angle_beta   90.00
_cell.angle_gamma   90.00
#
_symmetry.space_group_name_H-M   'P 1'
#
loop_
_entity.id
_entity.type
_entity.pdbx_description
1 polymer ?
#
loop_
_entity_poly.entity_id
_entity_poly.type
_entity_poly.pdbx_seq_one_letter_code
_entity_poly.pdbx_strand_id
1 'polypeptide(L)'
;MSRLARNPITIPSDVKISVNDNVINFEGKLGKSSSTLPNGIVVDMKDNLLHFSGENKALLGTVYANVKNEIVGNSQGFEKD
;
A
#
# COMPACT_ATOMS: atom_id res chain seq x y z
N MET A 1 -3.59 13.79 -13.84
CA MET A 1 -3.08 12.47 -13.37
C MET A 1 -2.82 12.59 -11.89
N SER A 2 -3.24 11.63 -11.06
CA SER A 2 -2.74 11.57 -9.68
C SER A 2 -1.22 11.41 -9.76
N ARG A 3 -0.47 12.43 -9.35
CA ARG A 3 1.00 12.45 -9.48
C ARG A 3 1.66 11.39 -8.59
N LEU A 4 1.02 11.05 -7.46
CA LEU A 4 1.54 10.10 -6.48
C LEU A 4 1.55 8.66 -7.00
N ALA A 5 0.42 8.19 -7.54
CA ALA A 5 0.27 6.79 -7.98
C ALA A 5 1.03 6.45 -9.27
N ARG A 6 1.73 7.41 -9.87
CA ARG A 6 2.62 7.15 -11.02
C ARG A 6 3.93 6.50 -10.59
N ASN A 7 4.33 6.70 -9.35
CA ASN A 7 5.55 6.11 -8.80
C ASN A 7 5.15 4.85 -8.03
N PRO A 8 5.74 3.68 -8.31
CA PRO A 8 5.47 2.50 -7.51
C PRO A 8 6.03 2.65 -6.09
N ILE A 9 5.46 1.93 -5.13
CA ILE A 9 5.96 1.89 -3.75
C ILE A 9 6.98 0.76 -3.63
N THR A 10 8.21 1.09 -3.25
CA THR A 10 9.21 0.08 -2.89
C THR A 10 8.87 -0.54 -1.55
N ILE A 11 8.83 -1.87 -1.52
CA ILE A 11 8.57 -2.64 -0.30
C ILE A 11 9.87 -2.73 0.50
N PRO A 12 9.95 -2.16 1.72
CA PRO A 12 11.09 -2.33 2.60
C PRO A 12 11.30 -3.80 2.98
N SER A 13 12.55 -4.23 3.17
CA SER A 13 12.86 -5.64 3.50
C SER A 13 12.32 -6.11 4.85
N ASP A 14 11.96 -5.18 5.73
CA ASP A 14 11.39 -5.41 7.05
C ASP A 14 9.85 -5.49 7.06
N VAL A 15 9.21 -5.32 5.89
CA VAL A 15 7.75 -5.45 5.74
C VAL A 15 7.44 -6.47 4.64
N LYS A 16 6.68 -7.49 5.00
CA LYS A 16 6.10 -8.45 4.07
C LYS A 16 4.69 -8.02 3.70
N ILE A 17 4.38 -8.04 2.42
CA ILE A 17 3.07 -7.67 1.89
C ILE A 17 2.50 -8.89 1.17
N SER A 18 1.20 -9.13 1.31
CA SER A 18 0.47 -10.10 0.48
C SER A 18 -0.82 -9.46 -0.02
N VAL A 19 -1.18 -9.74 -1.28
CA VAL A 19 -2.41 -9.25 -1.89
C VAL A 19 -3.27 -10.48 -2.17
N ASN A 20 -4.42 -10.56 -1.50
CA ASN A 20 -5.41 -11.63 -1.67
C ASN A 20 -6.71 -10.99 -2.16
N ASP A 21 -7.03 -11.19 -3.44
CA ASP A 21 -8.19 -10.58 -4.10
C ASP A 21 -8.23 -9.06 -3.94
N ASN A 22 -9.11 -8.57 -3.08
CA ASN A 22 -9.30 -7.16 -2.76
C ASN A 22 -8.77 -6.80 -1.36
N VAL A 23 -7.98 -7.64 -0.70
CA VAL A 23 -7.40 -7.36 0.62
C VAL A 23 -5.88 -7.41 0.55
N ILE A 24 -5.24 -6.33 0.99
CA ILE A 24 -3.79 -6.27 1.17
C ILE A 24 -3.47 -6.49 2.65
N ASN A 25 -2.60 -7.45 2.93
CA ASN A 25 -2.07 -7.68 4.27
C ASN A 25 -0.63 -7.18 4.35
N PHE A 26 -0.33 -6.52 5.46
CA PHE A 26 1.00 -6.02 5.81
C PHE A 26 1.46 -6.73 7.07
N GLU A 27 2.68 -7.22 7.06
CA GLU A 27 3.31 -7.88 8.19
C GLU A 27 4.71 -7.29 8.35
N GLY A 28 4.91 -6.49 9.39
CA GLY A 28 6.19 -5.87 9.70
C GLY A 28 6.64 -6.17 11.12
N LYS A 29 7.72 -5.51 11.53
CA LYS A 29 8.31 -5.69 12.87
C LYS A 29 7.36 -5.26 13.99
N LEU A 30 6.52 -4.26 13.74
CA LEU A 30 5.63 -3.68 14.75
C LEU A 30 4.25 -4.32 14.82
N GLY A 31 3.91 -5.21 13.88
CA GLY A 31 2.62 -5.90 13.89
C GLY A 31 2.18 -6.39 12.51
N LYS A 32 0.90 -6.74 12.45
CA LYS A 32 0.21 -7.10 11.21
C LYS A 32 -1.03 -6.24 11.05
N SER A 33 -1.27 -5.74 9.85
CA SER A 33 -2.48 -5.01 9.49
C SER A 33 -3.02 -5.51 8.16
N SER A 34 -4.28 -5.20 7.89
CA SER A 34 -4.92 -5.52 6.61
C SER A 34 -5.77 -4.34 6.16
N SER A 35 -5.82 -4.11 4.85
CA SER A 35 -6.59 -3.05 4.22
C SER A 35 -7.37 -3.60 3.05
N THR A 36 -8.67 -3.33 3.03
CA THR A 36 -9.55 -3.70 1.91
C THR A 36 -9.48 -2.63 0.82
N LEU A 37 -9.20 -3.07 -0.40
CA LEU A 37 -9.18 -2.26 -1.60
C LEU A 37 -10.61 -1.98 -2.09
N PRO A 38 -10.93 -0.73 -2.42
CA PRO A 38 -12.20 -0.40 -3.05
C PRO A 38 -12.27 -0.95 -4.49
N ASN A 39 -13.49 -1.22 -4.94
CA ASN A 39 -13.75 -1.74 -6.28
C ASN A 39 -13.19 -0.80 -7.37
N GLY A 40 -12.54 -1.39 -8.37
CA GLY A 40 -11.93 -0.67 -9.49
C GLY A 40 -10.51 -0.17 -9.25
N ILE A 41 -9.91 -0.50 -8.10
CA ILE A 41 -8.47 -0.35 -7.86
C ILE A 41 -7.80 -1.72 -7.89
N VAL A 42 -6.72 -1.84 -8.66
CA VAL A 42 -5.90 -3.03 -8.77
C VAL A 42 -4.50 -2.69 -8.26
N VAL A 43 -3.95 -3.59 -7.44
CA VAL A 43 -2.60 -3.47 -6.89
C VAL A 43 -1.79 -4.69 -7.28
N ASP A 44 -0.72 -4.46 -8.03
CA ASP A 44 0.17 -5.51 -8.54
C ASP A 44 1.53 -5.41 -7.86
N MET A 45 2.06 -6.55 -7.44
CA MET A 45 3.41 -6.64 -6.88
C MET A 45 4.36 -7.21 -7.94
N LYS A 46 5.37 -6.42 -8.33
CA LYS A 46 6.39 -6.83 -9.30
C LYS A 46 7.75 -6.34 -8.85
N ASP A 47 8.76 -7.21 -8.83
CA ASP A 47 10.15 -6.84 -8.53
C ASP A 47 10.31 -6.03 -7.22
N ASN A 48 9.56 -6.42 -6.17
CA ASN A 48 9.55 -5.74 -4.87
C ASN A 48 8.98 -4.29 -4.90
N LEU A 49 8.22 -3.98 -5.96
CA LEU A 49 7.53 -2.72 -6.18
C LEU A 49 6.01 -2.97 -6.25
N LEU A 50 5.23 -2.18 -5.52
CA LEU A 50 3.78 -2.13 -5.64
C LEU A 50 3.36 -1.11 -6.70
N HIS A 51 2.65 -1.59 -7.71
CA HIS A 51 2.03 -0.80 -8.75
C HIS A 51 0.54 -0.66 -8.49
N PHE A 52 0.01 0.53 -8.72
CA PHE A 52 -1.39 0.85 -8.47
C PHE A 52 -2.04 1.28 -9.78
N SER A 53 -3.15 0.66 -10.15
CA SER A 53 -3.93 1.04 -11.32
C SER A 53 -5.42 1.14 -10.99
N GLY A 54 -6.14 1.98 -11.73
CA GLY A 54 -7.57 2.19 -11.52
C GLY A 54 -8.09 3.41 -12.26
N GLU A 55 -9.37 3.41 -12.59
CA GLU A 55 -10.01 4.48 -13.37
C GLU A 55 -10.21 5.76 -12.52
N ASN A 56 -10.58 5.58 -11.25
CA ASN A 56 -10.80 6.68 -10.33
C ASN A 56 -9.48 7.17 -9.71
N LYS A 57 -8.93 8.24 -10.30
CA LYS A 57 -7.64 8.83 -9.91
C LYS A 57 -7.62 9.36 -8.47
N ALA A 58 -8.76 9.81 -7.93
CA ALA A 58 -8.85 10.30 -6.56
C ALA A 58 -8.73 9.13 -5.57
N LEU A 59 -9.52 8.07 -5.79
CA LEU A 59 -9.44 6.84 -5.01
C LEU A 59 -8.06 6.20 -5.10
N LEU A 60 -7.46 6.17 -6.28
CA LEU A 60 -6.12 5.65 -6.49
C LEU A 60 -5.07 6.38 -5.64
N GLY A 61 -5.16 7.71 -5.54
CA GLY A 61 -4.29 8.51 -4.67
C GLY A 61 -4.47 8.19 -3.19
N THR A 62 -5.72 8.02 -2.74
CA THR A 62 -6.04 7.65 -1.36
C THR A 62 -5.52 6.25 -1.01
N VAL A 63 -5.75 5.26 -1.87
CA VAL A 63 -5.25 3.90 -1.66
C VAL A 63 -3.73 3.89 -1.60
N TYR A 64 -3.07 4.58 -2.54
CA TYR A 64 -1.61 4.71 -2.54
C TYR A 64 -1.07 5.29 -1.22
N ALA A 65 -1.69 6.38 -0.72
CA ALA A 65 -1.29 7.01 0.53
C ALA A 65 -1.50 6.08 1.73
N ASN A 66 -2.64 5.40 1.79
CA ASN A 66 -2.95 4.46 2.88
C ASN A 66 -1.97 3.29 2.89
N VAL A 67 -1.71 2.67 1.75
CA VAL A 67 -0.75 1.56 1.65
C VAL A 67 0.67 2.01 2.03
N LYS A 68 1.08 3.20 1.60
CA LYS A 68 2.37 3.77 2.02
C LYS A 68 2.42 3.97 3.55
N ASN A 69 1.36 4.47 4.15
CA ASN A 69 1.27 4.69 5.59
C ASN A 69 1.29 3.36 6.36
N GLU A 70 0.60 2.33 5.87
CA GLU A 70 0.63 0.99 6.47
C GLU A 70 2.05 0.39 6.47
N ILE A 71 2.78 0.54 5.38
CA ILE A 71 4.18 0.08 5.29
C ILE A 71 5.06 0.82 6.32
N VAL A 72 4.97 2.14 6.37
CA VAL A 72 5.74 2.95 7.33
C VAL A 72 5.33 2.63 8.77
N GLY A 73 4.03 2.46 9.03
CA GLY A 73 3.49 2.15 10.36
C GLY A 73 3.91 0.79 10.88
N ASN A 74 3.93 -0.24 10.03
CA ASN A 74 4.39 -1.57 10.42
C ASN A 74 5.93 -1.69 10.52
N SER A 75 6.67 -0.75 9.93
CA SER A 75 8.13 -0.66 9.95
C SER A 75 8.65 0.20 11.10
N GLN A 76 8.30 1.49 11.10
CA GLN A 76 8.84 2.53 11.99
C GLN A 76 7.85 2.92 13.10
N GLY A 77 6.55 2.74 12.87
CA GLY A 77 5.51 3.19 13.79
C GLY A 77 5.17 4.66 13.59
N PHE A 78 4.15 5.12 14.31
CA PHE A 78 3.73 6.52 14.32
C PHE A 78 3.68 7.01 15.76
N GLU A 79 4.15 8.24 15.97
CA GLU A 79 4.01 8.98 17.22
C GLU A 79 3.28 10.28 16.91
N LYS A 80 2.41 10.71 17.82
CA LYS A 80 1.66 11.95 17.69
C LYS A 80 1.82 12.74 18.99
N ASP A 81 2.62 13.80 18.93
CA ASP A 81 2.73 14.82 19.97
C ASP A 81 1.56 15.82 19.91
#